data_AF-A0A3A8IY60-F1
#
_entry.id   AF-A0A3A8IY60-F1
#
_cell.length_a   1.000
_cell.length_b   1.000
_cell.length_c   1.000
_cell.angle_alpha   90.00
_cell.angle_beta   90.00
_cell.angle_gamma   90.00
#
_symmetry.space_group_name_H-M   'P 1'
#
loop_
_entity.id
_entity.type
_entity.pdbx_description
1 polymer ?
#
loop_
_entity_poly.entity_id
_entity_poly.type
_entity_poly.pdbx_seq_one_letter_code
_entity_poly.pdbx_strand_id
1 'polypeptide(L)'
;GGAALSYSIFDRFTFGGGGGAGEGNDDGGSSGGRGGGAVLIRANAFQCTGVIRAAGLAAAPSPGSDGAGGGGAGGAVLLRSTDVLDCREVEAPGGRGGDVATSDHVLGPGGGGAGGRVLLQGQGLVFKLNVSAGSAGLSAFPGADSHGATPSVPDAGPVLDGGPSTGTLQVLNVPYQLPGTPVLTAPAAGEMATTTRPRFEGTADTNGPVVHIVVDGREVGATVPASDGRFVMTPVASLQPGGHEVVVWAETFGVASTASTLVRFTSPQVVLADGGVVGMAVLVVPRNGDTTGPTPLFAGTATNGITVGVVIDDGPDKIVPVDLLGRFGFQVPDSEPLSVGVHKVTVHAHNETGDDGPYSDVVGFEVVVAGADGGTGTDAGPADPAVPMMVVPAQDATVEPTVTFVGVALPDTAIRLELDGVALVTVTADAQGVFRHEVARAAALGTGAHRVVAQVVTAEGEAGLRSPEVGFQVRGPTDLDVGCGCGAAPAGMLGVWVLVGLAILARRRARG
;
A
#
# COMPACT_ATOMS: atom_id res chain seq x y z
N GLY A 1 -19.62 -16.60 13.83
CA GLY A 1 -19.88 -15.14 13.82
C GLY A 1 -18.62 -14.43 13.39
N GLY A 2 -18.73 -13.26 12.75
CA GLY A 2 -17.58 -12.46 12.32
C GLY A 2 -16.95 -11.66 13.46
N ALA A 3 -15.64 -11.40 13.38
CA ALA A 3 -14.90 -10.58 14.33
C ALA A 3 -14.92 -9.09 13.94
N ALA A 4 -14.86 -8.19 14.92
CA ALA A 4 -14.71 -6.76 14.66
C ALA A 4 -13.30 -6.46 14.10
N LEU A 5 -13.22 -5.81 12.94
CA LEU A 5 -11.96 -5.33 12.40
C LEU A 5 -11.49 -4.12 13.20
N SER A 6 -10.28 -4.16 13.78
CA SER A 6 -9.67 -3.04 14.50
C SER A 6 -8.72 -2.26 13.60
N TYR A 7 -9.10 -1.03 13.21
CA TYR A 7 -8.25 -0.13 12.44
C TYR A 7 -8.64 1.34 12.67
N SER A 8 -7.74 2.25 12.32
CA SER A 8 -8.01 3.69 12.24
C SER A 8 -8.67 4.03 10.90
N ILE A 9 -9.86 4.62 10.92
CA ILE A 9 -10.57 5.04 9.70
C ILE A 9 -9.88 6.20 8.97
N PHE A 10 -8.85 6.83 9.57
CA PHE A 10 -8.02 7.82 8.88
C PHE A 10 -7.04 7.17 7.92
N ASP A 11 -6.59 5.96 8.22
CA ASP A 11 -5.48 5.31 7.52
C ASP A 11 -5.92 4.09 6.72
N ARG A 12 -7.05 3.49 7.07
CA ARG A 12 -7.61 2.31 6.41
C ARG A 12 -9.12 2.45 6.23
N PHE A 13 -9.60 1.95 5.11
CA PHE A 13 -11.00 1.99 4.73
C PHE A 13 -11.39 0.61 4.22
N THR A 14 -12.28 -0.10 4.91
CA THR A 14 -12.58 -1.52 4.60
C THR A 14 -14.02 -1.73 4.18
N PHE A 15 -14.22 -2.68 3.27
CA PHE A 15 -15.52 -3.30 3.04
C PHE A 15 -15.95 -4.09 4.29
N GLY A 16 -17.27 -4.29 4.42
CA GLY A 16 -17.83 -5.20 5.41
C GLY A 16 -17.56 -6.65 5.01
N GLY A 17 -17.26 -7.51 5.98
CA GLY A 17 -17.12 -8.95 5.75
C GLY A 17 -18.44 -9.61 5.36
N GLY A 18 -18.38 -10.59 4.45
CA GLY A 18 -19.53 -11.46 4.17
C GLY A 18 -19.90 -12.33 5.38
N GLY A 19 -21.17 -12.66 5.49
CA GLY A 19 -21.64 -13.63 6.46
C GLY A 19 -21.19 -15.05 6.10
N GLY A 20 -20.94 -15.89 7.12
CA GLY A 20 -20.66 -17.31 6.90
C GLY A 20 -21.91 -18.06 6.44
N ALA A 21 -21.73 -19.11 5.65
CA ALA A 21 -22.81 -20.03 5.33
C ALA A 21 -23.28 -20.80 6.59
N GLY A 22 -24.53 -21.26 6.56
CA GLY A 22 -25.02 -22.21 7.55
C GLY A 22 -24.28 -23.54 7.47
N GLU A 23 -24.33 -24.32 8.55
CA GLU A 23 -23.95 -25.73 8.48
C GLU A 23 -24.93 -26.47 7.57
N GLY A 24 -24.45 -27.44 6.80
CA GLY A 24 -25.33 -28.23 5.95
C GLY A 24 -24.65 -29.49 5.43
N ASN A 25 -25.45 -30.52 5.23
CA ASN A 25 -25.03 -31.78 4.61
C ASN A 25 -25.69 -32.01 3.24
N ASP A 26 -26.65 -31.15 2.86
CA ASP A 26 -27.25 -31.04 1.54
C ASP A 26 -27.31 -29.56 1.09
N ASP A 27 -28.04 -29.27 0.01
CA ASP A 27 -28.19 -27.90 -0.53
C ASP A 27 -29.39 -27.15 0.12
N GLY A 28 -29.84 -27.57 1.32
CA GLY A 28 -30.99 -27.03 2.05
C GLY A 28 -30.65 -25.80 2.91
N GLY A 29 -29.37 -25.53 3.14
CA GLY A 29 -28.88 -24.38 3.91
C GLY A 29 -29.05 -23.04 3.19
N SER A 30 -28.69 -21.94 3.86
CA SER A 30 -28.65 -20.62 3.22
C SER A 30 -27.25 -20.00 3.22
N SER A 31 -26.91 -19.32 2.12
CA SER A 31 -25.69 -18.52 2.05
C SER A 31 -25.72 -17.38 3.07
N GLY A 32 -24.54 -16.98 3.54
CA GLY A 32 -24.41 -15.77 4.34
C GLY A 32 -24.74 -14.50 3.56
N GLY A 33 -25.15 -13.46 4.29
CA GLY A 33 -25.45 -12.14 3.74
C GLY A 33 -24.19 -11.44 3.21
N ARG A 34 -24.36 -10.64 2.16
CA ARG A 34 -23.25 -9.85 1.59
C ARG A 34 -22.81 -8.77 2.57
N GLY A 35 -21.50 -8.55 2.70
CA GLY A 35 -20.96 -7.44 3.48
C GLY A 35 -21.26 -6.08 2.84
N GLY A 36 -21.25 -5.03 3.66
CA GLY A 36 -21.47 -3.66 3.22
C GLY A 36 -20.33 -3.13 2.37
N GLY A 37 -20.66 -2.21 1.45
CA GLY A 37 -19.69 -1.51 0.61
C GLY A 37 -18.81 -0.52 1.38
N ALA A 38 -18.06 0.29 0.66
CA ALA A 38 -17.30 1.39 1.25
C ALA A 38 -17.60 2.68 0.48
N VAL A 39 -17.91 3.78 1.18
CA VAL A 39 -18.21 5.10 0.60
C VAL A 39 -17.20 6.14 1.08
N LEU A 40 -16.31 6.61 0.20
CA LEU A 40 -15.40 7.72 0.48
C LEU A 40 -15.79 8.93 -0.36
N ILE A 41 -16.09 10.06 0.29
CA ILE A 41 -16.38 11.31 -0.38
C ILE A 41 -15.62 12.45 0.31
N ARG A 42 -14.91 13.23 -0.50
CA ARG A 42 -14.32 14.51 -0.10
C ARG A 42 -14.95 15.61 -0.95
N ALA A 43 -15.47 16.65 -0.32
CA ALA A 43 -16.16 17.73 -1.01
C ALA A 43 -15.92 19.06 -0.32
N ASN A 44 -16.12 20.18 -1.01
CA ASN A 44 -16.06 21.48 -0.34
C ASN A 44 -17.18 21.63 0.69
N ALA A 45 -18.40 21.18 0.37
CA ALA A 45 -19.54 21.14 1.27
C ALA A 45 -20.45 19.96 0.91
N PHE A 46 -21.28 19.50 1.86
CA PHE A 46 -22.34 18.53 1.62
C PHE A 46 -23.73 19.10 1.92
N GLN A 47 -24.67 18.75 1.04
CA GLN A 47 -26.11 18.98 1.19
C GLN A 47 -26.86 17.73 0.72
N CYS A 48 -26.73 16.62 1.47
CA CYS A 48 -27.39 15.37 1.13
C CYS A 48 -28.86 15.39 1.56
N THR A 49 -29.75 15.08 0.62
CA THR A 49 -31.19 14.88 0.87
C THR A 49 -31.57 13.40 1.03
N GLY A 50 -30.69 12.48 0.59
CA GLY A 50 -30.86 11.04 0.69
C GLY A 50 -29.92 10.38 1.70
N VAL A 51 -29.85 9.06 1.69
CA VAL A 51 -29.05 8.26 2.62
C VAL A 51 -27.70 7.90 2.00
N ILE A 52 -26.61 8.15 2.74
CA ILE A 52 -25.31 7.56 2.42
C ILE A 52 -25.19 6.24 3.19
N ARG A 53 -25.23 5.11 2.48
CA ARG A 53 -25.35 3.78 3.08
C ARG A 53 -24.25 2.81 2.65
N ALA A 54 -23.63 2.14 3.63
CA ALA A 54 -22.70 1.03 3.51
C ALA A 54 -23.16 -0.17 4.39
N ALA A 55 -24.42 -0.55 4.25
CA ALA A 55 -25.05 -1.58 5.09
C ALA A 55 -24.68 -3.00 4.65
N GLY A 56 -24.45 -3.89 5.61
CA GLY A 56 -24.43 -5.33 5.39
C GLY A 56 -25.84 -5.86 5.13
N LEU A 57 -25.94 -6.87 4.27
CA LEU A 57 -27.21 -7.49 3.92
C LEU A 57 -27.57 -8.61 4.88
N ALA A 58 -28.87 -8.77 5.13
CA ALA A 58 -29.38 -9.92 5.85
C ALA A 58 -29.16 -11.22 5.07
N ALA A 59 -28.99 -12.33 5.79
CA ALA A 59 -29.02 -13.65 5.19
C ALA A 59 -30.46 -14.15 5.03
N ALA A 60 -30.69 -14.98 4.01
CA ALA A 60 -31.97 -15.63 3.79
C ALA A 60 -32.21 -16.69 4.88
N PRO A 61 -33.47 -16.99 5.22
CA PRO A 61 -33.77 -18.12 6.09
C PRO A 61 -33.43 -19.45 5.40
N SER A 62 -33.12 -20.49 6.19
CA SER A 62 -33.05 -21.88 5.69
C SER A 62 -34.40 -22.58 5.90
N PRO A 63 -35.00 -23.15 4.83
CA PRO A 63 -36.28 -23.87 4.91
C PRO A 63 -36.13 -25.36 5.23
N GLY A 64 -34.90 -25.92 5.19
CA GLY A 64 -34.64 -27.37 5.21
C GLY A 64 -34.03 -27.90 6.52
N SER A 65 -33.36 -29.04 6.43
CA SER A 65 -32.65 -29.72 7.54
C SER A 65 -31.23 -29.19 7.79
N ASP A 66 -30.94 -27.98 7.30
CA ASP A 66 -29.63 -27.33 7.39
C ASP A 66 -29.69 -26.00 8.13
N GLY A 67 -28.54 -25.53 8.60
CA GLY A 67 -28.37 -24.23 9.24
C GLY A 67 -28.57 -23.03 8.29
N ALA A 68 -28.85 -21.88 8.88
CA ALA A 68 -29.00 -20.62 8.14
C ALA A 68 -27.72 -19.77 8.19
N GLY A 69 -27.43 -19.08 7.09
CA GLY A 69 -26.28 -18.20 6.95
C GLY A 69 -26.32 -16.98 7.87
N GLY A 70 -25.15 -16.48 8.26
CA GLY A 70 -25.02 -15.25 9.05
C GLY A 70 -25.22 -13.98 8.23
N GLY A 71 -25.63 -12.88 8.86
CA GLY A 71 -25.74 -11.57 8.21
C GLY A 71 -24.38 -10.97 7.86
N GLY A 72 -24.29 -10.21 6.76
CA GLY A 72 -23.07 -9.51 6.37
C GLY A 72 -22.78 -8.33 7.29
N ALA A 73 -21.51 -8.02 7.54
CA ALA A 73 -21.14 -6.86 8.36
C ALA A 73 -21.37 -5.54 7.62
N GLY A 74 -21.64 -4.45 8.35
CA GLY A 74 -21.59 -3.10 7.83
C GLY A 74 -20.19 -2.74 7.34
N GLY A 75 -20.12 -1.95 6.28
CA GLY A 75 -18.85 -1.50 5.70
C GLY A 75 -18.40 -0.17 6.28
N ALA A 76 -17.88 0.73 5.44
CA ALA A 76 -17.33 2.00 5.92
C ALA A 76 -17.87 3.21 5.16
N VAL A 77 -18.03 4.33 5.85
CA VAL A 77 -18.38 5.63 5.26
C VAL A 77 -17.40 6.69 5.76
N LEU A 78 -16.73 7.39 4.85
CA LEU A 78 -15.82 8.49 5.17
C LEU A 78 -16.25 9.73 4.38
N LEU A 79 -16.74 10.74 5.10
CA LEU A 79 -17.16 12.02 4.54
C LEU A 79 -16.28 13.13 5.14
N ARG A 80 -15.57 13.86 4.29
CA ARG A 80 -14.76 15.01 4.72
C ARG A 80 -15.06 16.25 3.91
N SER A 81 -15.25 17.36 4.61
CA SER A 81 -15.57 18.65 4.03
C SER A 81 -14.71 19.77 4.60
N THR A 82 -14.32 20.70 3.72
CA THR A 82 -13.64 21.95 4.10
C THR A 82 -14.60 22.99 4.69
N ASP A 83 -15.91 22.74 4.64
CA ASP A 83 -16.98 23.61 5.14
C ASP A 83 -18.14 22.75 5.71
N VAL A 84 -19.41 23.11 5.46
CA VAL A 84 -20.60 22.44 6.01
C VAL A 84 -20.74 21.01 5.50
N LEU A 85 -21.04 20.08 6.41
CA LEU A 85 -21.47 18.72 6.08
C LEU A 85 -22.88 18.46 6.63
N ASP A 86 -23.90 18.71 5.81
CA ASP A 86 -25.30 18.37 6.06
C ASP A 86 -25.67 17.17 5.19
N CYS A 87 -25.75 15.97 5.78
CA CYS A 87 -26.14 14.78 5.03
C CYS A 87 -27.37 14.04 5.53
N ARG A 88 -28.08 14.55 6.54
CA ARG A 88 -29.35 14.06 7.11
C ARG A 88 -29.39 12.60 7.56
N GLU A 89 -28.79 11.64 6.87
CA GLU A 89 -28.75 10.22 7.20
C GLU A 89 -27.50 9.54 6.62
N VAL A 90 -26.69 8.96 7.50
CA VAL A 90 -25.50 8.18 7.16
C VAL A 90 -25.58 6.83 7.89
N GLU A 91 -25.35 5.73 7.18
CA GLU A 91 -25.60 4.40 7.72
C GLU A 91 -24.55 3.37 7.29
N ALA A 92 -24.11 2.55 8.23
CA ALA A 92 -23.34 1.34 7.98
C ALA A 92 -23.74 0.22 8.95
N PRO A 93 -25.02 -0.18 9.04
CA PRO A 93 -25.43 -1.26 9.94
C PRO A 93 -25.00 -2.64 9.42
N GLY A 94 -24.90 -3.61 10.33
CA GLY A 94 -24.78 -5.02 10.00
C GLY A 94 -26.12 -5.65 9.62
N GLY A 95 -26.07 -6.69 8.79
CA GLY A 95 -27.21 -7.47 8.35
C GLY A 95 -27.68 -8.48 9.41
N ARG A 96 -28.97 -8.79 9.40
CA ARG A 96 -29.57 -9.83 10.26
C ARG A 96 -29.19 -11.24 9.79
N GLY A 97 -28.93 -12.16 10.71
CA GLY A 97 -28.74 -13.58 10.41
C GLY A 97 -30.02 -14.27 9.95
N GLY A 98 -29.89 -15.33 9.15
CA GLY A 98 -31.02 -16.09 8.64
C GLY A 98 -31.71 -16.90 9.73
N ASP A 99 -33.03 -17.01 9.65
CA ASP A 99 -33.83 -17.88 10.53
C ASP A 99 -33.77 -19.33 10.02
N VAL A 100 -33.91 -20.31 10.92
CA VAL A 100 -34.17 -21.71 10.54
C VAL A 100 -35.65 -22.00 10.70
N ALA A 101 -36.30 -22.46 9.64
CA ALA A 101 -37.74 -22.67 9.62
C ALA A 101 -38.18 -24.03 10.18
N THR A 102 -37.28 -25.02 10.24
CA THR A 102 -37.66 -26.36 10.71
C THR A 102 -37.81 -26.43 12.23
N SER A 103 -38.72 -27.28 12.69
CA SER A 103 -39.09 -27.43 14.12
C SER A 103 -38.95 -28.86 14.64
N ASP A 104 -38.50 -29.78 13.79
CA ASP A 104 -38.37 -31.21 14.07
C ASP A 104 -37.00 -31.59 14.67
N HIS A 105 -35.96 -30.80 14.42
CA HIS A 105 -34.64 -30.93 15.05
C HIS A 105 -33.95 -29.57 15.22
N VAL A 106 -32.92 -29.52 16.07
CA VAL A 106 -32.20 -28.30 16.42
C VAL A 106 -31.11 -28.03 15.38
N LEU A 107 -31.18 -26.88 14.71
CA LEU A 107 -30.16 -26.37 13.80
C LEU A 107 -29.78 -24.94 14.17
N GLY A 108 -28.58 -24.53 13.78
CA GLY A 108 -28.06 -23.19 14.05
C GLY A 108 -28.68 -22.14 13.12
N PRO A 109 -29.43 -21.14 13.63
CA PRO A 109 -29.75 -19.96 12.85
C PRO A 109 -28.50 -19.09 12.68
N GLY A 110 -28.57 -18.19 11.70
CA GLY A 110 -27.47 -17.31 11.36
C GLY A 110 -27.13 -16.32 12.46
N GLY A 111 -25.84 -16.06 12.68
CA GLY A 111 -25.39 -14.93 13.51
C GLY A 111 -25.66 -13.58 12.85
N GLY A 112 -25.76 -12.51 13.64
CA GLY A 112 -25.86 -11.15 13.13
C GLY A 112 -24.52 -10.61 12.61
N GLY A 113 -24.55 -9.75 11.59
CA GLY A 113 -23.38 -9.05 11.09
C GLY A 113 -22.96 -7.91 12.02
N ALA A 114 -21.66 -7.64 12.14
CA ALA A 114 -21.16 -6.50 12.91
C ALA A 114 -21.57 -5.15 12.28
N GLY A 115 -21.66 -4.09 13.07
CA GLY A 115 -21.83 -2.73 12.55
C GLY A 115 -20.55 -2.19 11.89
N GLY A 116 -20.72 -1.26 10.97
CA GLY A 116 -19.67 -0.64 10.17
C GLY A 116 -19.01 0.59 10.81
N ARG A 117 -18.17 1.29 10.06
CA ARG A 117 -17.41 2.45 10.57
C ARG A 117 -17.73 3.71 9.81
N VAL A 118 -17.96 4.81 10.53
CA VAL A 118 -18.28 6.11 9.93
C VAL A 118 -17.34 7.19 10.44
N LEU A 119 -16.67 7.91 9.53
CA LEU A 119 -15.94 9.15 9.82
C LEU A 119 -16.67 10.32 9.15
N LEU A 120 -17.08 11.30 9.94
CA LEU A 120 -17.60 12.57 9.47
C LEU A 120 -16.67 13.70 9.90
N GLN A 121 -16.19 14.49 8.95
CA GLN A 121 -15.37 15.67 9.22
C GLN A 121 -15.88 16.88 8.43
N GLY A 122 -16.12 17.98 9.12
CA GLY A 122 -16.62 19.21 8.53
C GLY A 122 -17.17 20.16 9.60
N GLN A 123 -17.77 21.26 9.17
CA GLN A 123 -18.51 22.20 10.00
C GLN A 123 -20.02 21.92 9.92
N GLY A 124 -20.81 22.47 10.85
CA GLY A 124 -22.27 22.49 10.74
C GLY A 124 -22.92 21.11 10.54
N LEU A 125 -22.45 20.11 11.27
CA LEU A 125 -22.81 18.70 11.04
C LEU A 125 -24.27 18.40 11.35
N VAL A 126 -25.03 17.96 10.35
CA VAL A 126 -26.44 17.54 10.48
C VAL A 126 -26.64 16.15 9.89
N PHE A 127 -26.96 15.18 10.75
CA PHE A 127 -27.14 13.78 10.33
C PHE A 127 -27.91 12.96 11.38
N LYS A 128 -28.59 11.93 10.91
CA LYS A 128 -28.94 10.72 11.64
C LYS A 128 -27.90 9.65 11.32
N LEU A 129 -27.62 8.79 12.28
CA LEU A 129 -26.62 7.75 12.12
C LEU A 129 -27.17 6.39 12.51
N ASN A 130 -26.85 5.37 11.72
CA ASN A 130 -26.99 3.98 12.11
C ASN A 130 -25.71 3.16 11.83
N VAL A 131 -25.04 2.69 12.87
CA VAL A 131 -23.91 1.75 12.79
C VAL A 131 -24.16 0.51 13.65
N SER A 132 -25.43 0.16 13.88
CA SER A 132 -25.79 -0.96 14.73
C SER A 132 -25.31 -2.29 14.14
N ALA A 133 -25.04 -3.25 15.02
CA ALA A 133 -24.92 -4.63 14.59
C ALA A 133 -26.29 -5.20 14.18
N GLY A 134 -26.29 -6.19 13.30
CA GLY A 134 -27.48 -6.95 12.96
C GLY A 134 -27.85 -7.95 14.05
N SER A 135 -29.14 -8.28 14.18
CA SER A 135 -29.59 -9.31 15.10
C SER A 135 -29.25 -10.71 14.58
N ALA A 136 -29.09 -11.68 15.48
CA ALA A 136 -29.07 -13.09 15.08
C ALA A 136 -30.45 -13.53 14.58
N GLY A 137 -30.47 -14.60 13.76
CA GLY A 137 -31.69 -15.30 13.37
C GLY A 137 -32.21 -16.19 14.49
N LEU A 138 -33.41 -16.73 14.30
CA LEU A 138 -34.15 -17.54 15.26
C LEU A 138 -34.33 -18.97 14.75
N SER A 139 -34.43 -19.93 15.67
CA SER A 139 -34.83 -21.30 15.38
C SER A 139 -36.34 -21.46 15.60
N ALA A 140 -37.01 -22.19 14.70
CA ALA A 140 -38.41 -22.57 14.88
C ALA A 140 -38.58 -23.80 15.81
N PHE A 141 -37.50 -24.45 16.24
CA PHE A 141 -37.56 -25.56 17.19
C PHE A 141 -38.06 -25.07 18.57
N PRO A 142 -39.07 -25.72 19.19
CA PRO A 142 -39.63 -25.27 20.46
C PRO A 142 -38.57 -25.19 21.58
N GLY A 143 -38.37 -23.99 22.13
CA GLY A 143 -37.43 -23.75 23.23
C GLY A 143 -35.96 -23.56 22.82
N ALA A 144 -35.64 -23.51 21.52
CA ALA A 144 -34.29 -23.29 21.00
C ALA A 144 -33.87 -21.81 20.90
N ASP A 145 -34.81 -20.86 20.84
CA ASP A 145 -34.55 -19.42 20.65
C ASP A 145 -33.50 -19.15 19.54
N SER A 146 -32.51 -18.28 19.77
CA SER A 146 -31.40 -18.04 18.84
C SER A 146 -30.16 -18.81 19.28
N HIS A 147 -29.69 -19.74 18.44
CA HIS A 147 -28.35 -20.34 18.55
C HIS A 147 -27.31 -19.64 17.67
N GLY A 148 -27.68 -18.53 17.02
CA GLY A 148 -26.78 -17.73 16.21
C GLY A 148 -25.90 -16.84 17.09
N ALA A 149 -24.66 -16.57 16.67
CA ALA A 149 -23.79 -15.63 17.36
C ALA A 149 -24.45 -14.25 17.41
N THR A 150 -24.65 -13.72 18.62
CA THR A 150 -25.16 -12.36 18.84
C THR A 150 -23.98 -11.38 18.96
N PRO A 151 -24.18 -10.11 18.57
CA PRO A 151 -23.24 -9.04 18.90
C PRO A 151 -23.05 -9.01 20.42
N SER A 152 -21.82 -9.14 20.92
CA SER A 152 -21.57 -9.15 22.37
C SER A 152 -22.03 -7.83 22.99
N VAL A 153 -22.94 -7.91 23.97
CA VAL A 153 -23.33 -6.79 24.83
C VAL A 153 -22.35 -6.77 26.01
N PRO A 154 -21.83 -5.60 26.43
CA PRO A 154 -20.87 -5.52 27.53
C PRO A 154 -21.57 -5.82 28.86
N ASP A 155 -21.67 -7.11 29.24
CA ASP A 155 -21.91 -7.57 30.61
C ASP A 155 -21.55 -9.07 30.84
N ALA A 156 -20.86 -9.72 29.90
CA ALA A 156 -20.21 -11.02 30.13
C ALA A 156 -18.69 -10.81 30.15
N GLY A 157 -18.01 -11.32 31.18
CA GLY A 157 -16.59 -11.08 31.50
C GLY A 157 -15.54 -11.45 30.43
N PRO A 158 -14.26 -11.47 30.82
CA PRO A 158 -13.20 -10.64 30.25
C PRO A 158 -12.83 -11.00 28.80
N VAL A 159 -12.65 -9.92 28.04
CA VAL A 159 -12.32 -9.82 26.62
C VAL A 159 -10.94 -10.37 26.31
N LEU A 160 -10.83 -11.14 25.22
CA LEU A 160 -9.60 -11.27 24.43
C LEU A 160 -9.95 -11.06 22.95
N ASP A 161 -9.70 -9.82 22.49
CA ASP A 161 -9.40 -9.38 21.12
C ASP A 161 -10.49 -9.29 20.03
N GLY A 162 -11.67 -8.77 20.38
CA GLY A 162 -12.59 -8.19 19.40
C GLY A 162 -13.36 -7.04 20.01
N GLY A 163 -13.19 -5.82 19.49
CA GLY A 163 -13.96 -4.65 19.93
C GLY A 163 -15.48 -4.88 19.89
N PRO A 164 -16.31 -3.96 20.42
CA PRO A 164 -17.75 -4.16 20.44
C PRO A 164 -18.25 -4.45 19.02
N SER A 165 -19.10 -5.46 18.86
CA SER A 165 -19.63 -5.84 17.55
C SER A 165 -20.54 -4.75 16.94
N THR A 166 -20.85 -3.70 17.71
CA THR A 166 -21.43 -2.45 17.23
C THR A 166 -20.41 -1.62 16.46
N GLY A 167 -20.85 -1.01 15.37
CA GLY A 167 -20.02 -0.13 14.58
C GLY A 167 -19.57 1.14 15.32
N THR A 168 -18.63 1.86 14.72
CA THR A 168 -18.04 3.07 15.34
C THR A 168 -18.38 4.32 14.54
N LEU A 169 -18.59 5.41 15.27
CA LEU A 169 -18.71 6.75 14.72
C LEU A 169 -17.55 7.60 15.21
N GLN A 170 -16.88 8.25 14.27
CA GLN A 170 -15.97 9.33 14.58
C GLN A 170 -16.44 10.62 13.93
N VAL A 171 -16.56 11.66 14.75
CA VAL A 171 -16.99 12.99 14.32
C VAL A 171 -15.89 13.99 14.62
N LEU A 172 -15.46 14.70 13.60
CA LEU A 172 -14.54 15.82 13.68
C LEU A 172 -15.27 17.09 13.26
N ASN A 173 -15.74 17.88 14.24
CA ASN A 173 -16.41 19.16 13.98
C ASN A 173 -15.39 20.28 13.70
N VAL A 174 -14.46 19.99 12.80
CA VAL A 174 -13.43 20.90 12.30
C VAL A 174 -13.38 20.75 10.80
N PRO A 175 -13.10 21.82 10.04
CA PRO A 175 -13.05 21.72 8.59
C PRO A 175 -11.84 20.86 8.20
N TYR A 176 -12.03 20.01 7.21
CA TYR A 176 -10.94 19.27 6.61
C TYR A 176 -9.94 20.25 6.01
N GLN A 177 -8.66 20.07 6.33
CA GLN A 177 -7.60 20.96 5.86
C GLN A 177 -7.06 20.42 4.53
N LEU A 178 -7.06 21.28 3.51
CA LEU A 178 -6.35 21.01 2.27
C LEU A 178 -4.87 21.37 2.47
N PRO A 179 -3.92 20.65 1.84
CA PRO A 179 -2.54 21.08 1.84
C PRO A 179 -2.42 22.45 1.16
N GLY A 180 -1.62 23.34 1.75
CA GLY A 180 -1.29 24.63 1.18
C GLY A 180 -0.50 24.50 -0.12
N THR A 181 -0.66 25.47 -1.01
CA THR A 181 0.10 25.55 -2.27
C THR A 181 1.58 25.76 -1.98
N PRO A 182 2.48 24.87 -2.44
CA PRO A 182 3.91 25.09 -2.32
C PRO A 182 4.38 26.28 -3.15
N VAL A 183 5.50 26.87 -2.74
CA VAL A 183 6.18 27.95 -3.46
C VAL A 183 7.53 27.43 -3.93
N LEU A 184 7.77 27.50 -5.23
CA LEU A 184 9.09 27.22 -5.82
C LEU A 184 9.95 28.49 -5.78
N THR A 185 11.15 28.39 -5.24
CA THR A 185 12.13 29.49 -5.17
C THR A 185 13.33 29.29 -6.09
N ALA A 186 13.65 28.04 -6.45
CA ALA A 186 14.67 27.71 -7.43
C ALA A 186 14.20 26.53 -8.31
N PRO A 187 14.41 26.58 -9.64
CA PRO A 187 14.96 27.71 -10.40
C PRO A 187 14.10 28.97 -10.33
N ALA A 188 14.70 30.15 -10.50
CA ALA A 188 13.98 31.41 -10.64
C ALA A 188 13.40 31.56 -12.05
N ALA A 189 12.39 32.43 -12.20
CA ALA A 189 11.78 32.68 -13.51
C ALA A 189 12.78 33.29 -14.50
N GLY A 190 12.96 32.62 -15.64
CA GLY A 190 13.93 32.96 -16.67
C GLY A 190 15.37 32.52 -16.36
N GLU A 191 15.60 31.78 -15.27
CA GLU A 191 16.93 31.32 -14.90
C GLU A 191 17.52 30.39 -15.96
N MET A 192 18.81 30.57 -16.24
CA MET A 192 19.62 29.61 -16.98
C MET A 192 20.33 28.71 -15.98
N ALA A 193 19.85 27.47 -15.84
CA ALA A 193 20.47 26.51 -14.96
C ALA A 193 21.91 26.24 -15.40
N THR A 194 22.80 26.03 -14.44
CA THR A 194 24.22 25.74 -14.71
C THR A 194 24.47 24.26 -14.96
N THR A 195 23.43 23.42 -14.91
CA THR A 195 23.52 21.97 -15.08
C THR A 195 22.23 21.39 -15.65
N THR A 196 22.32 20.22 -16.29
CA THR A 196 21.19 19.41 -16.76
C THR A 196 20.36 18.81 -15.62
N ARG A 197 20.83 18.88 -14.37
CA ARG A 197 20.11 18.38 -13.17
C ARG A 197 19.91 19.53 -12.17
N PRO A 198 19.08 20.52 -12.49
CA PRO A 198 18.88 21.67 -11.61
C PRO A 198 18.29 21.21 -10.27
N ARG A 199 18.73 21.85 -9.20
CA ARG A 199 18.13 21.66 -7.89
C ARG A 199 16.82 22.45 -7.81
N PHE A 200 15.75 21.76 -7.44
CA PHE A 200 14.46 22.38 -7.14
C PHE A 200 14.39 22.67 -5.65
N GLU A 201 14.16 23.93 -5.32
CA GLU A 201 14.04 24.40 -3.93
C GLU A 201 12.79 25.23 -3.76
N GLY A 202 12.22 25.17 -2.55
CA GLY A 202 11.05 25.96 -2.22
C GLY A 202 10.58 25.76 -0.80
N THR A 203 9.35 26.22 -0.55
CA THR A 203 8.67 26.07 0.75
C THR A 203 7.30 25.44 0.57
N ALA A 204 6.90 24.59 1.52
CA ALA A 204 5.56 24.04 1.64
C ALA A 204 5.16 23.93 3.13
N ASP A 205 3.94 23.50 3.40
CA ASP A 205 3.47 23.28 4.77
C ASP A 205 4.33 22.20 5.47
N THR A 206 4.47 22.32 6.80
CA THR A 206 5.31 21.44 7.62
C THR A 206 4.60 20.17 8.10
N ASN A 207 3.29 20.05 7.87
CA ASN A 207 2.46 18.96 8.39
C ASN A 207 2.54 17.66 7.55
N GLY A 208 3.74 17.32 7.09
CA GLY A 208 4.02 16.11 6.33
C GLY A 208 3.38 16.00 4.94
N PRO A 209 3.22 17.07 4.15
CA PRO A 209 2.89 16.88 2.74
C PRO A 209 4.07 16.27 1.98
N VAL A 210 3.77 15.54 0.91
CA VAL A 210 4.76 15.19 -0.12
C VAL A 210 4.67 16.25 -1.21
N VAL A 211 5.79 16.93 -1.50
CA VAL A 211 5.86 17.89 -2.60
C VAL A 211 6.29 17.16 -3.86
N HIS A 212 5.44 17.18 -4.88
CA HIS A 212 5.69 16.62 -6.19
C HIS A 212 6.20 17.71 -7.13
N ILE A 213 7.28 17.42 -7.86
CA ILE A 213 7.90 18.30 -8.83
C ILE A 213 7.56 17.80 -10.22
N VAL A 214 6.94 18.65 -11.03
CA VAL A 214 6.50 18.33 -12.39
C VAL A 214 7.19 19.28 -13.36
N VAL A 215 7.97 18.72 -14.29
CA VAL A 215 8.64 19.44 -15.37
C VAL A 215 8.03 19.01 -16.70
N ASP A 216 7.62 19.98 -17.51
CA ASP A 216 6.99 19.76 -18.84
C ASP A 216 5.80 18.77 -18.79
N GLY A 217 5.02 18.84 -17.70
CA GLY A 217 3.86 17.97 -17.47
C GLY A 217 4.19 16.55 -17.01
N ARG A 218 5.46 16.23 -16.70
CA ARG A 218 5.91 14.93 -16.20
C ARG A 218 6.54 15.06 -14.81
N GLU A 219 6.20 14.16 -13.91
CA GLU A 219 6.80 14.13 -12.57
C GLU A 219 8.28 13.73 -12.68
N VAL A 220 9.15 14.56 -12.11
CA VAL A 220 10.61 14.33 -12.06
C VAL A 220 11.07 13.82 -10.70
N GLY A 221 10.18 13.90 -9.71
CA GLY A 221 10.34 13.30 -8.40
C GLY A 221 9.53 14.04 -7.35
N ALA A 222 9.66 13.57 -6.11
CA ALA A 222 8.94 14.08 -4.96
C ALA A 222 9.86 14.15 -3.74
N THR A 223 9.51 15.00 -2.79
CA THR A 223 10.29 15.21 -1.57
C THR A 223 9.38 15.62 -0.42
N VAL A 224 9.77 15.30 0.81
CA VAL A 224 9.08 15.76 2.02
C VAL A 224 9.79 17.03 2.50
N PRO A 225 9.07 18.15 2.74
CA PRO A 225 9.66 19.33 3.34
C PRO A 225 10.27 19.03 4.71
N ALA A 226 11.37 19.71 5.03
CA ALA A 226 11.95 19.70 6.36
C ALA A 226 11.00 20.33 7.39
N SER A 227 11.34 20.23 8.67
CA SER A 227 10.52 20.76 9.78
C SER A 227 10.33 22.28 9.76
N ASP A 228 11.17 23.01 9.02
CA ASP A 228 11.05 24.45 8.76
C ASP A 228 10.25 24.79 7.48
N GLY A 229 9.73 23.77 6.80
CA GLY A 229 8.91 23.88 5.59
C GLY A 229 9.71 23.98 4.31
N ARG A 230 11.05 23.97 4.37
CA ARG A 230 11.88 24.00 3.16
C ARG A 230 11.95 22.63 2.52
N PHE A 231 11.80 22.58 1.21
CA PHE A 231 12.04 21.37 0.45
C PHE A 231 13.18 21.57 -0.54
N VAL A 232 13.87 20.47 -0.80
CA VAL A 232 14.97 20.37 -1.74
C VAL A 232 14.80 19.05 -2.48
N MET A 233 14.95 19.10 -3.80
CA MET A 233 14.96 17.91 -4.64
C MET A 233 15.94 18.12 -5.81
N THR A 234 16.77 17.11 -6.08
CA THR A 234 17.58 17.06 -7.29
C THR A 234 17.06 15.91 -8.15
N PRO A 235 16.78 16.13 -9.44
CA PRO A 235 16.27 15.08 -10.30
C PRO A 235 17.32 13.99 -10.52
N VAL A 236 16.86 12.73 -10.49
CA VAL A 236 17.71 11.54 -10.68
C VAL A 236 18.10 11.31 -12.14
N ALA A 237 17.34 11.86 -13.07
CA ALA A 237 17.62 11.88 -14.51
C ALA A 237 17.89 13.31 -14.97
N SER A 238 18.67 13.44 -16.04
CA SER A 238 18.97 14.75 -16.63
C SER A 238 17.76 15.31 -17.36
N LEU A 239 17.57 16.62 -17.29
CA LEU A 239 16.68 17.33 -18.19
C LEU A 239 17.36 17.55 -19.54
N GLN A 240 16.59 17.41 -20.61
CA GLN A 240 17.06 17.70 -21.96
C GLN A 240 17.49 19.17 -22.09
N PRO A 241 18.39 19.52 -23.02
CA PRO A 241 18.75 20.92 -23.21
C PRO A 241 17.58 21.78 -23.70
N GLY A 242 17.52 23.03 -23.23
CA GLY A 242 16.55 24.01 -23.70
C GLY A 242 15.57 24.47 -22.62
N GLY A 243 14.46 25.06 -23.06
CA GLY A 243 13.47 25.65 -22.16
C GLY A 243 12.58 24.60 -21.51
N HIS A 244 12.31 24.77 -20.22
CA HIS A 244 11.41 23.94 -19.43
C HIS A 244 10.40 24.76 -18.65
N GLU A 245 9.27 24.13 -18.34
CA GLU A 245 8.25 24.64 -17.43
C GLU A 245 8.18 23.73 -16.19
N VAL A 246 8.26 24.31 -14.99
CA VAL A 246 8.12 23.57 -13.74
C VAL A 246 6.96 24.12 -12.90
N VAL A 247 6.22 23.18 -12.32
CA VAL A 247 5.24 23.43 -11.26
C VAL A 247 5.48 22.45 -10.12
N VAL A 248 5.11 22.86 -8.91
CA VAL A 248 5.11 21.98 -7.74
C VAL A 248 3.74 21.96 -7.10
N TRP A 249 3.35 20.84 -6.52
CA TRP A 249 2.12 20.71 -5.75
C TRP A 249 2.37 19.80 -4.55
N ALA A 250 1.59 19.99 -3.48
CA ALA A 250 1.69 19.22 -2.26
C ALA A 250 0.56 18.20 -2.17
N GLU A 251 0.87 16.99 -1.73
CA GLU A 251 -0.10 15.97 -1.39
C GLU A 251 -0.16 15.74 0.11
N THR A 252 -1.35 15.57 0.67
CA THR A 252 -1.50 15.02 2.03
C THR A 252 -2.70 14.08 2.08
N PHE A 253 -2.46 12.82 2.45
CA PHE A 253 -3.49 11.76 2.51
C PHE A 253 -4.31 11.65 1.20
N GLY A 254 -3.65 11.62 0.04
CA GLY A 254 -4.32 11.54 -1.26
C GLY A 254 -5.08 12.81 -1.67
N VAL A 255 -4.88 13.94 -1.00
CA VAL A 255 -5.41 15.25 -1.42
C VAL A 255 -4.28 16.07 -2.00
N ALA A 256 -4.42 16.50 -3.25
CA ALA A 256 -3.53 17.46 -3.86
C ALA A 256 -3.91 18.91 -3.48
N SER A 257 -2.91 19.76 -3.26
CA SER A 257 -3.04 21.21 -3.25
C SER A 257 -3.33 21.71 -4.66
N THR A 258 -3.63 23.01 -4.79
CA THR A 258 -3.43 23.67 -6.09
C THR A 258 -1.94 23.65 -6.44
N ALA A 259 -1.63 23.61 -7.73
CA ALA A 259 -0.26 23.74 -8.20
C ALA A 259 0.28 25.16 -7.95
N SER A 260 1.60 25.26 -7.77
CA SER A 260 2.31 26.53 -7.68
C SER A 260 2.15 27.37 -8.95
N THR A 261 2.57 28.63 -8.88
CA THR A 261 2.81 29.41 -10.08
C THR A 261 3.82 28.70 -10.98
N LEU A 262 3.53 28.65 -12.29
CA LEU A 262 4.42 28.07 -13.30
C LEU A 262 5.70 28.90 -13.42
N VAL A 263 6.85 28.23 -13.35
CA VAL A 263 8.17 28.84 -13.52
C VAL A 263 8.81 28.32 -14.80
N ARG A 264 9.35 29.22 -15.60
CA ARG A 264 10.11 28.90 -16.82
C ARG A 264 11.59 29.02 -16.53
N PHE A 265 12.39 28.04 -16.93
CA PHE A 265 13.85 28.09 -16.84
C PHE A 265 14.47 27.39 -18.05
N THR A 266 15.79 27.48 -18.22
CA THR A 266 16.53 26.85 -19.32
C THR A 266 17.59 25.90 -18.78
N SER A 267 17.60 24.66 -19.25
CA SER A 267 18.65 23.66 -19.04
C SER A 267 19.78 23.86 -20.08
N PRO A 268 21.07 23.78 -19.69
CA PRO A 268 22.20 23.97 -20.60
C PRO A 268 22.35 22.79 -21.57
N GLN A 269 23.20 22.95 -22.59
CA GLN A 269 23.48 21.89 -23.58
C GLN A 269 24.09 20.64 -22.95
N VAL A 270 25.21 20.76 -22.24
CA VAL A 270 25.76 19.67 -21.40
C VAL A 270 26.62 20.31 -20.32
N VAL A 271 26.20 20.21 -19.06
CA VAL A 271 27.05 20.51 -17.90
C VAL A 271 26.66 19.55 -16.77
N LEU A 272 27.55 18.61 -16.45
CA LEU A 272 27.31 17.49 -15.56
C LEU A 272 27.49 17.92 -14.10
N ALA A 273 26.40 17.99 -13.33
CA ALA A 273 26.46 18.36 -11.90
C ALA A 273 27.27 17.37 -11.05
N ASP A 274 27.30 16.11 -11.46
CA ASP A 274 27.96 14.97 -10.81
C ASP A 274 29.36 14.70 -11.37
N GLY A 275 29.88 15.56 -12.24
CA GLY A 275 31.15 15.34 -12.93
C GLY A 275 31.11 14.24 -14.00
N GLY A 276 29.92 13.76 -14.38
CA GLY A 276 29.71 12.74 -15.40
C GLY A 276 29.84 11.31 -14.92
N VAL A 277 29.90 11.08 -13.61
CA VAL A 277 30.02 9.74 -13.04
C VAL A 277 28.67 9.02 -13.11
N VAL A 278 28.60 7.99 -13.96
CA VAL A 278 27.44 7.10 -14.04
C VAL A 278 27.64 5.90 -13.14
N GLY A 279 26.65 5.64 -12.28
CA GLY A 279 26.62 4.44 -11.46
C GLY A 279 26.27 3.19 -12.27
N MET A 280 26.46 2.01 -11.67
CA MET A 280 25.98 0.76 -12.24
C MET A 280 24.45 0.81 -12.39
N ALA A 281 23.94 0.43 -13.56
CA ALA A 281 22.51 0.22 -13.74
C ALA A 281 22.07 -1.04 -12.97
N VAL A 282 20.90 -0.98 -12.33
CA VAL A 282 20.33 -2.11 -11.61
C VAL A 282 19.27 -2.74 -12.49
N LEU A 283 19.53 -3.97 -12.94
CA LEU A 283 18.50 -4.80 -13.53
C LEU A 283 17.62 -5.34 -12.41
N VAL A 284 16.32 -5.09 -12.52
CA VAL A 284 15.35 -5.69 -11.62
C VAL A 284 14.87 -6.99 -12.26
N VAL A 285 14.35 -6.94 -13.48
CA VAL A 285 13.77 -8.07 -14.25
C VAL A 285 14.61 -8.42 -15.46
N PRO A 286 14.80 -9.71 -15.77
CA PRO A 286 14.55 -10.88 -14.92
C PRO A 286 15.56 -10.93 -13.75
N ARG A 287 15.34 -11.82 -12.79
CA ARG A 287 16.33 -12.24 -11.79
C ARG A 287 17.08 -13.48 -12.25
N ASN A 288 18.21 -13.73 -11.58
CA ASN A 288 19.04 -14.89 -11.89
C ASN A 288 18.30 -16.20 -11.58
N GLY A 289 18.09 -17.02 -12.61
CA GLY A 289 17.35 -18.28 -12.56
C GLY A 289 15.87 -18.19 -12.93
N ASP A 290 15.35 -17.01 -13.29
CA ASP A 290 13.96 -16.87 -13.71
C ASP A 290 13.67 -17.59 -15.04
N THR A 291 12.44 -18.09 -15.21
CA THR A 291 11.92 -18.59 -16.48
C THR A 291 11.00 -17.58 -17.13
N THR A 292 11.17 -17.30 -18.42
CA THR A 292 10.39 -16.31 -19.17
C THR A 292 9.83 -16.88 -20.47
N GLY A 293 8.84 -16.20 -21.05
CA GLY A 293 8.48 -16.42 -22.45
C GLY A 293 9.57 -15.91 -23.42
N PRO A 294 9.41 -16.13 -24.74
CA PRO A 294 10.38 -15.72 -25.76
C PRO A 294 10.52 -14.20 -25.95
N THR A 295 9.60 -13.42 -25.40
CA THR A 295 9.65 -11.95 -25.41
C THR A 295 9.69 -11.39 -23.98
N PRO A 296 10.80 -11.57 -23.24
CA PRO A 296 10.89 -11.07 -21.88
C PRO A 296 10.93 -9.53 -21.81
N LEU A 297 10.45 -8.99 -20.69
CA LEU A 297 10.68 -7.61 -20.28
C LEU A 297 11.98 -7.52 -19.47
N PHE A 298 12.87 -6.64 -19.87
CA PHE A 298 14.02 -6.21 -19.08
C PHE A 298 13.71 -4.84 -18.48
N ALA A 299 13.65 -4.71 -17.16
CA ALA A 299 13.38 -3.42 -16.54
C ALA A 299 14.19 -3.22 -15.26
N GLY A 300 14.42 -1.96 -14.93
CA GLY A 300 15.18 -1.62 -13.74
C GLY A 300 15.37 -0.13 -13.56
N THR A 301 16.43 0.23 -12.82
CA THR A 301 16.74 1.62 -12.48
C THR A 301 18.17 1.98 -12.83
N ALA A 302 18.39 3.21 -13.27
CA ALA A 302 19.69 3.78 -13.52
C ALA A 302 19.76 5.16 -12.86
N THR A 303 20.70 5.31 -11.92
CA THR A 303 20.98 6.62 -11.31
C THR A 303 21.93 7.38 -12.23
N ASN A 304 21.63 8.64 -12.52
CA ASN A 304 22.41 9.50 -13.39
C ASN A 304 22.53 9.05 -14.87
N GLY A 305 21.83 8.00 -15.29
CA GLY A 305 21.76 7.60 -16.69
C GLY A 305 20.67 8.35 -17.47
N ILE A 306 20.91 8.62 -18.76
CA ILE A 306 19.89 9.05 -19.73
C ILE A 306 19.39 7.91 -20.60
N THR A 307 20.25 6.91 -20.81
CA THR A 307 19.91 5.67 -21.50
C THR A 307 20.55 4.50 -20.78
N VAL A 308 20.05 3.30 -21.05
CA VAL A 308 20.63 2.04 -20.59
C VAL A 308 20.85 1.14 -21.80
N GLY A 309 22.05 0.60 -21.92
CA GLY A 309 22.36 -0.50 -22.83
C GLY A 309 21.99 -1.83 -22.19
N VAL A 310 20.99 -2.52 -22.76
CA VAL A 310 20.63 -3.89 -22.40
C VAL A 310 21.36 -4.86 -23.33
N VAL A 311 22.19 -5.71 -22.75
CA VAL A 311 23.07 -6.63 -23.50
C VAL A 311 22.63 -8.07 -23.21
N ILE A 312 22.08 -8.73 -24.22
CA ILE A 312 21.59 -10.11 -24.13
C ILE A 312 22.57 -11.02 -24.86
N ASP A 313 23.04 -12.09 -24.21
CA ASP A 313 23.97 -13.10 -24.73
C ASP A 313 25.24 -12.56 -25.41
N ASP A 314 25.85 -11.53 -24.81
CA ASP A 314 27.00 -10.80 -25.37
C ASP A 314 26.74 -10.22 -26.78
N GLY A 315 25.47 -10.02 -27.13
CA GLY A 315 25.02 -9.40 -28.37
C GLY A 315 25.19 -7.87 -28.38
N PRO A 316 24.65 -7.19 -29.40
CA PRO A 316 24.72 -5.73 -29.47
C PRO A 316 23.82 -5.06 -28.44
N ASP A 317 24.24 -3.88 -27.99
CA ASP A 317 23.46 -3.04 -27.08
C ASP A 317 22.08 -2.69 -27.61
N LYS A 318 21.06 -2.99 -26.82
CA LYS A 318 19.71 -2.47 -26.98
C LYS A 318 19.58 -1.22 -26.12
N ILE A 319 19.80 -0.05 -26.73
CA ILE A 319 19.77 1.25 -26.06
C ILE A 319 18.32 1.66 -25.80
N VAL A 320 17.95 1.82 -24.53
CA VAL A 320 16.62 2.30 -24.12
C VAL A 320 16.70 3.57 -23.29
N PRO A 321 15.72 4.50 -23.40
CA PRO A 321 15.71 5.72 -22.61
C PRO A 321 15.40 5.42 -21.14
N VAL A 322 15.98 6.24 -20.26
CA VAL A 322 15.63 6.30 -18.84
C VAL A 322 14.58 7.41 -18.64
N ASP A 323 13.52 7.12 -17.90
CA ASP A 323 12.50 8.12 -17.57
C ASP A 323 12.99 9.11 -16.50
N LEU A 324 12.20 10.17 -16.24
CA LEU A 324 12.60 11.22 -15.31
C LEU A 324 12.70 10.76 -13.85
N LEU A 325 12.21 9.55 -13.54
CA LEU A 325 12.32 8.89 -12.24
C LEU A 325 13.47 7.88 -12.19
N GLY A 326 14.32 7.84 -13.22
CA GLY A 326 15.50 6.98 -13.25
C GLY A 326 15.18 5.53 -13.61
N ARG A 327 14.03 5.24 -14.23
CA ARG A 327 13.61 3.88 -14.58
C ARG A 327 13.78 3.61 -16.07
N PHE A 328 14.08 2.36 -16.43
CA PHE A 328 14.14 1.92 -17.82
C PHE A 328 13.33 0.65 -18.04
N GLY A 329 12.94 0.40 -19.28
CA GLY A 329 12.29 -0.82 -19.72
C GLY A 329 12.62 -1.14 -21.18
N PHE A 330 12.88 -2.41 -21.46
CA PHE A 330 13.10 -2.96 -22.79
C PHE A 330 12.30 -4.26 -22.93
N GLN A 331 11.27 -4.21 -23.77
CA GLN A 331 10.50 -5.39 -24.16
C GLN A 331 11.16 -6.01 -25.40
N VAL A 332 11.52 -7.29 -25.34
CA VAL A 332 11.97 -8.01 -26.55
C VAL A 332 10.82 -8.05 -27.55
N PRO A 333 11.02 -7.61 -28.81
CA PRO A 333 9.93 -7.52 -29.77
C PRO A 333 9.56 -8.90 -30.32
N ASP A 334 8.27 -9.10 -30.62
CA ASP A 334 7.75 -10.34 -31.23
C ASP A 334 8.38 -10.66 -32.60
N SER A 335 8.98 -9.67 -33.26
CA SER A 335 9.69 -9.85 -34.53
C SER A 335 11.08 -10.49 -34.37
N GLU A 336 11.67 -10.40 -33.19
CA GLU A 336 12.99 -10.95 -32.85
C GLU A 336 12.93 -11.65 -31.49
N PRO A 337 12.10 -12.70 -31.33
CA PRO A 337 11.98 -13.42 -30.07
C PRO A 337 13.28 -14.14 -29.73
N LEU A 338 13.56 -14.27 -28.43
CA LEU A 338 14.65 -15.13 -27.96
C LEU A 338 14.31 -16.60 -28.21
N SER A 339 15.33 -17.40 -28.50
CA SER A 339 15.20 -18.86 -28.63
C SER A 339 14.83 -19.52 -27.31
N VAL A 340 14.28 -20.74 -27.33
CA VAL A 340 14.15 -21.54 -26.11
C VAL A 340 15.54 -21.94 -25.59
N GLY A 341 15.75 -21.86 -24.28
CA GLY A 341 16.97 -22.26 -23.60
C GLY A 341 17.50 -21.21 -22.62
N VAL A 342 18.72 -21.43 -22.13
CA VAL A 342 19.36 -20.53 -21.16
C VAL A 342 19.97 -19.33 -21.88
N HIS A 343 19.66 -18.15 -21.37
CA HIS A 343 20.13 -16.85 -21.82
C HIS A 343 20.80 -16.09 -20.67
N LYS A 344 21.55 -15.06 -20.99
CA LYS A 344 22.09 -14.12 -20.01
C LYS A 344 21.88 -12.67 -20.43
N VAL A 345 21.78 -11.78 -19.45
CA VAL A 345 21.65 -10.34 -19.66
C VAL A 345 22.55 -9.57 -18.69
N THR A 346 23.08 -8.45 -19.17
CA THR A 346 23.70 -7.40 -18.37
C THR A 346 23.16 -6.04 -18.79
N VAL A 347 23.22 -5.05 -17.89
CA VAL A 347 22.84 -3.67 -18.18
C VAL A 347 23.92 -2.69 -17.77
N HIS A 348 24.04 -1.60 -18.50
CA HIS A 348 24.92 -0.48 -18.16
C HIS A 348 24.24 0.82 -18.56
N ALA A 349 24.47 1.89 -17.80
CA ALA A 349 23.85 3.20 -18.04
C ALA A 349 24.82 4.13 -18.77
N HIS A 350 24.29 5.07 -19.55
CA HIS A 350 25.06 6.11 -20.24
C HIS A 350 24.65 7.50 -19.74
N ASN A 351 25.62 8.40 -19.53
CA ASN A 351 25.34 9.80 -19.14
C ASN A 351 24.99 10.69 -20.35
N GLU A 352 24.77 11.98 -20.07
CA GLU A 352 24.49 13.04 -21.04
C GLU A 352 25.60 13.26 -22.08
N THR A 353 26.85 12.84 -21.80
CA THR A 353 27.97 12.88 -22.76
C THR A 353 28.10 11.61 -23.59
N GLY A 354 27.33 10.56 -23.28
CA GLY A 354 27.42 9.24 -23.90
C GLY A 354 28.53 8.36 -23.35
N ASP A 355 29.11 8.70 -22.18
CA ASP A 355 30.06 7.84 -21.51
C ASP A 355 29.35 6.69 -20.79
N ASP A 356 30.00 5.53 -20.79
CA ASP A 356 29.49 4.30 -20.20
C ASP A 356 29.75 4.21 -18.70
N GLY A 357 28.71 3.84 -17.95
CA GLY A 357 28.81 3.35 -16.59
C GLY A 357 29.28 1.89 -16.53
N PRO A 358 29.60 1.37 -15.34
CA PRO A 358 29.94 -0.04 -15.18
C PRO A 358 28.73 -0.95 -15.50
N TYR A 359 29.02 -2.11 -16.07
CA TYR A 359 28.04 -3.18 -16.27
C TYR A 359 27.55 -3.73 -14.94
N SER A 360 26.28 -4.12 -14.92
CA SER A 360 25.67 -4.91 -13.85
C SER A 360 26.31 -6.28 -13.73
N ASP A 361 26.02 -6.96 -12.62
CA ASP A 361 26.21 -8.40 -12.55
C ASP A 361 25.44 -9.11 -13.67
N VAL A 362 25.96 -10.26 -14.11
CA VAL A 362 25.33 -11.11 -15.11
C VAL A 362 24.12 -11.80 -14.51
N VAL A 363 22.97 -11.64 -15.16
CA VAL A 363 21.73 -12.36 -14.81
C VAL A 363 21.50 -13.44 -15.85
N GLY A 364 21.50 -14.71 -15.42
CA GLY A 364 21.07 -15.83 -16.25
C GLY A 364 19.57 -16.10 -16.10
N PHE A 365 18.88 -16.42 -17.19
CA PHE A 365 17.45 -16.75 -17.20
C PHE A 365 17.17 -17.82 -18.27
N GLU A 366 16.04 -18.50 -18.21
CA GLU A 366 15.66 -19.52 -19.19
C GLU A 366 14.40 -19.12 -19.95
N VAL A 367 14.46 -19.15 -21.28
CA VAL A 367 13.32 -18.91 -22.16
C VAL A 367 12.63 -20.24 -22.45
N VAL A 368 11.32 -20.28 -22.24
CA VAL A 368 10.46 -21.42 -22.55
C VAL A 368 9.30 -20.99 -23.46
N VAL A 369 8.82 -21.93 -24.29
CA VAL A 369 7.61 -21.73 -25.11
C VAL A 369 6.54 -22.68 -24.58
N ALA A 370 5.33 -22.19 -24.36
CA ALA A 370 4.20 -23.04 -23.99
C ALA A 370 3.91 -24.04 -25.12
N GLY A 371 4.10 -25.33 -24.86
CA GLY A 371 3.87 -26.41 -25.82
C GLY A 371 2.38 -26.75 -25.98
N ALA A 372 1.97 -27.08 -27.21
CA ALA A 372 0.65 -27.63 -27.55
C ALA A 372 0.62 -29.19 -27.49
N ASP A 373 1.62 -29.78 -26.88
CA ASP A 373 1.87 -31.19 -26.71
C ASP A 373 1.62 -31.58 -25.25
N GLY A 374 0.33 -31.76 -24.91
CA GLY A 374 -0.10 -32.50 -23.74
C GLY A 374 0.42 -33.94 -23.81
N GLY A 375 1.64 -34.13 -23.34
CA GLY A 375 2.31 -35.41 -23.23
C GLY A 375 1.79 -36.15 -22.01
N THR A 376 1.24 -37.35 -22.22
CA THR A 376 0.87 -38.28 -21.16
C THR A 376 2.12 -38.70 -20.36
N GLY A 377 2.44 -37.98 -19.29
CA GLY A 377 3.54 -38.35 -18.39
C GLY A 377 3.86 -37.23 -17.40
N THR A 378 3.23 -37.27 -16.22
CA THR A 378 3.45 -36.38 -15.05
C THR A 378 3.81 -34.94 -15.44
N ASP A 379 2.90 -34.35 -16.20
CA ASP A 379 3.06 -33.06 -16.85
C ASP A 379 2.85 -31.91 -15.86
N ALA A 380 3.75 -30.94 -15.92
CA ALA A 380 3.77 -29.77 -15.08
C ALA A 380 2.78 -28.73 -15.61
N GLY A 381 1.48 -28.96 -15.38
CA GLY A 381 0.42 -27.95 -15.29
C GLY A 381 0.12 -27.07 -16.54
N PRO A 382 -1.11 -26.56 -16.68
CA PRO A 382 -1.50 -25.70 -17.81
C PRO A 382 -0.79 -24.34 -17.68
N ALA A 383 -0.04 -23.94 -18.71
CA ALA A 383 0.74 -22.70 -18.73
C ALA A 383 -0.08 -21.49 -19.22
N ASP A 384 -0.16 -20.44 -18.39
CA ASP A 384 0.14 -18.99 -18.61
C ASP A 384 -0.22 -18.21 -17.30
N PRO A 385 0.39 -17.07 -16.86
CA PRO A 385 1.27 -16.12 -17.53
C PRO A 385 2.61 -15.77 -16.79
N ALA A 386 3.51 -15.03 -17.45
CA ALA A 386 4.87 -14.66 -17.00
C ALA A 386 5.00 -14.24 -15.51
N VAL A 387 6.15 -14.59 -14.92
CA VAL A 387 6.49 -14.33 -13.50
C VAL A 387 6.46 -12.81 -13.22
N PRO A 388 5.72 -12.34 -12.19
CA PRO A 388 5.70 -10.93 -11.81
C PRO A 388 6.97 -10.58 -11.03
N MET A 389 7.26 -9.29 -10.88
CA MET A 389 8.48 -8.86 -10.24
C MET A 389 8.36 -7.57 -9.43
N MET A 390 8.99 -7.56 -8.26
CA MET A 390 9.23 -6.36 -7.45
C MET A 390 10.42 -5.53 -7.95
N VAL A 391 10.18 -4.24 -8.19
CA VAL A 391 11.13 -3.16 -8.55
C VAL A 391 11.47 -2.27 -7.36
N VAL A 392 10.48 -1.95 -6.53
CA VAL A 392 10.65 -1.20 -5.28
C VAL A 392 10.04 -2.02 -4.15
N PRO A 393 10.75 -2.20 -3.01
CA PRO A 393 12.16 -1.86 -2.81
C PRO A 393 13.10 -2.70 -3.68
N ALA A 394 14.33 -2.22 -3.89
CA ALA A 394 15.40 -3.04 -4.44
C ALA A 394 15.97 -3.99 -3.37
N GLN A 395 16.69 -5.03 -3.80
CA GLN A 395 17.36 -5.95 -2.87
C GLN A 395 18.31 -5.18 -1.94
N ASP A 396 18.22 -5.47 -0.65
CA ASP A 396 18.96 -4.88 0.47
C ASP A 396 18.78 -3.35 0.62
N ALA A 397 17.78 -2.75 -0.04
CA ALA A 397 17.47 -1.34 0.10
C ALA A 397 17.06 -1.00 1.54
N THR A 398 17.44 0.20 1.99
CA THR A 398 16.89 0.76 3.23
C THR A 398 15.75 1.70 2.87
N VAL A 399 14.55 1.44 3.40
CA VAL A 399 13.34 2.19 3.10
C VAL A 399 12.66 2.67 4.36
N GLU A 400 11.77 3.65 4.19
CA GLU A 400 10.91 4.12 5.26
C GLU A 400 9.78 3.12 5.54
N PRO A 401 9.18 3.14 6.74
CA PRO A 401 8.08 2.25 7.10
C PRO A 401 6.87 2.27 6.15
N THR A 402 6.66 3.34 5.38
CA THR A 402 5.57 3.50 4.41
C THR A 402 6.07 3.43 2.98
N VAL A 403 6.79 2.35 2.64
CA VAL A 403 7.35 2.14 1.29
C VAL A 403 6.24 1.93 0.26
N THR A 404 6.45 2.43 -0.96
CA THR A 404 5.63 2.05 -2.12
C THR A 404 6.25 0.85 -2.80
N PHE A 405 5.54 -0.27 -2.76
CA PHE A 405 5.85 -1.42 -3.58
C PHE A 405 5.52 -1.11 -5.04
N VAL A 406 6.51 -1.27 -5.90
CA VAL A 406 6.34 -1.12 -7.35
C VAL A 406 6.90 -2.38 -7.98
N GLY A 407 6.26 -2.84 -9.03
CA GLY A 407 6.74 -3.98 -9.76
C GLY A 407 6.17 -4.05 -11.16
N VAL A 408 6.62 -5.04 -11.92
CA VAL A 408 6.17 -5.28 -13.28
C VAL A 408 5.66 -6.69 -13.45
N ALA A 409 4.65 -6.85 -14.30
CA ALA A 409 4.06 -8.11 -14.69
C ALA A 409 3.47 -7.96 -16.10
N LEU A 410 2.88 -9.02 -16.66
CA LEU A 410 2.11 -8.88 -17.89
C LEU A 410 0.97 -7.86 -17.70
N PRO A 411 0.71 -7.00 -18.70
CA PRO A 411 -0.39 -6.04 -18.64
C PRO A 411 -1.72 -6.70 -18.27
N ASP A 412 -2.54 -5.98 -17.50
CA ASP A 412 -3.87 -6.41 -17.07
C ASP A 412 -3.89 -7.67 -16.17
N THR A 413 -2.75 -8.12 -15.65
CA THR A 413 -2.64 -9.29 -14.77
C THR A 413 -2.83 -8.93 -13.30
N ALA A 414 -3.57 -9.75 -12.55
CA ALA A 414 -3.75 -9.57 -11.10
C ALA A 414 -2.55 -10.12 -10.31
N ILE A 415 -1.98 -9.31 -9.43
CA ILE A 415 -0.74 -9.57 -8.68
C ILE A 415 -1.00 -9.43 -7.18
N ARG A 416 -0.90 -10.54 -6.45
CA ARG A 416 -0.88 -10.57 -4.98
C ARG A 416 0.52 -10.26 -4.46
N LEU A 417 0.67 -9.16 -3.75
CA LEU A 417 1.84 -8.87 -2.95
C LEU A 417 1.78 -9.62 -1.62
N GLU A 418 2.90 -10.19 -1.21
CA GLU A 418 3.09 -10.86 0.06
C GLU A 418 4.29 -10.26 0.76
N LEU A 419 4.12 -9.89 2.02
CA LEU A 419 5.16 -9.31 2.86
C LEU A 419 5.41 -10.26 4.04
N ASP A 420 6.67 -10.66 4.24
CA ASP A 420 7.12 -11.62 5.24
C ASP A 420 6.31 -12.93 5.22
N GLY A 421 5.90 -13.35 4.02
CA GLY A 421 5.09 -14.55 3.81
C GLY A 421 3.58 -14.37 4.07
N VAL A 422 3.12 -13.15 4.36
CA VAL A 422 1.70 -12.82 4.57
C VAL A 422 1.17 -12.02 3.39
N ALA A 423 0.01 -12.42 2.83
CA ALA A 423 -0.65 -11.66 1.78
C ALA A 423 -0.95 -10.22 2.24
N LEU A 424 -0.42 -9.25 1.50
CA LEU A 424 -0.54 -7.83 1.76
C LEU A 424 -1.70 -7.22 0.97
N VAL A 425 -1.71 -7.40 -0.35
CA VAL A 425 -2.72 -6.84 -1.27
C VAL A 425 -2.74 -7.59 -2.60
N THR A 426 -3.82 -7.50 -3.37
CA THR A 426 -3.81 -7.84 -4.81
C THR A 426 -4.02 -6.58 -5.65
N VAL A 427 -3.15 -6.33 -6.62
CA VAL A 427 -3.15 -5.18 -7.52
C VAL A 427 -3.12 -5.65 -8.98
N THR A 428 -3.70 -4.89 -9.90
CA THR A 428 -3.62 -5.22 -11.34
C THR A 428 -2.49 -4.43 -11.98
N ALA A 429 -1.68 -5.08 -12.82
CA ALA A 429 -0.68 -4.39 -13.64
C ALA A 429 -1.38 -3.54 -14.71
N ASP A 430 -0.91 -2.31 -14.92
CA ASP A 430 -1.45 -1.39 -15.92
C ASP A 430 -1.16 -1.85 -17.36
N ALA A 431 -1.65 -1.10 -18.36
CA ALA A 431 -1.47 -1.42 -19.78
C ALA A 431 0.02 -1.44 -20.23
N GLN A 432 0.91 -0.88 -19.40
CA GLN A 432 2.35 -0.87 -19.58
C GLN A 432 3.05 -1.95 -18.73
N GLY A 433 2.28 -2.82 -18.07
CA GLY A 433 2.78 -3.93 -17.27
C GLY A 433 3.26 -3.51 -15.88
N VAL A 434 2.91 -2.34 -15.36
CA VAL A 434 3.38 -1.86 -14.05
C VAL A 434 2.28 -1.98 -13.00
N PHE A 435 2.61 -2.57 -11.85
CA PHE A 435 1.75 -2.55 -10.67
C PHE A 435 2.38 -1.74 -9.53
N ARG A 436 1.53 -1.12 -8.70
CA ARG A 436 1.95 -0.25 -7.59
C ARG A 436 1.07 -0.48 -6.37
N HIS A 437 1.68 -0.48 -5.19
CA HIS A 437 0.98 -0.53 -3.91
C HIS A 437 1.74 0.27 -2.86
N GLU A 438 1.12 1.32 -2.35
CA GLU A 438 1.67 2.11 -1.24
C GLU A 438 1.30 1.51 0.12
N VAL A 439 2.31 1.27 0.97
CA VAL A 439 2.09 0.85 2.36
C VAL A 439 1.63 2.05 3.18
N ALA A 440 0.34 2.07 3.51
CA ALA A 440 -0.24 3.13 4.33
C ALA A 440 0.45 3.24 5.70
N ARG A 441 0.45 4.43 6.31
CA ARG A 441 1.07 4.68 7.62
C ARG A 441 0.57 3.77 8.75
N ALA A 442 -0.69 3.34 8.74
CA ALA A 442 -1.18 2.36 9.71
C ALA A 442 -0.77 0.90 9.42
N ALA A 443 -0.19 0.64 8.27
CA ALA A 443 0.50 -0.61 7.92
C ALA A 443 2.02 -0.41 7.91
N ALA A 444 2.52 0.71 8.48
CA ALA A 444 3.93 1.02 8.52
C ALA A 444 4.71 -0.20 8.98
N LEU A 445 5.70 -0.56 8.17
CA LEU A 445 6.51 -1.74 8.39
C LEU A 445 7.32 -1.57 9.67
N GLY A 446 7.51 -2.67 10.40
CA GLY A 446 8.34 -2.66 11.60
C GLY A 446 9.78 -2.29 11.25
N THR A 447 10.54 -1.75 12.20
CA THR A 447 11.97 -1.55 11.97
C THR A 447 12.68 -2.89 11.86
N GLY A 448 13.56 -3.03 10.87
CA GLY A 448 14.38 -4.22 10.67
C GLY A 448 14.20 -4.86 9.30
N ALA A 449 14.58 -6.13 9.19
CA ALA A 449 14.59 -6.85 7.93
C ALA A 449 13.18 -7.32 7.55
N HIS A 450 12.78 -7.02 6.31
CA HIS A 450 11.53 -7.43 5.70
C HIS A 450 11.78 -8.11 4.36
N ARG A 451 10.80 -8.88 3.88
CA ARG A 451 10.83 -9.57 2.59
C ARG A 451 9.53 -9.41 1.83
N VAL A 452 9.58 -9.01 0.57
CA VAL A 452 8.37 -8.89 -0.28
C VAL A 452 8.43 -9.80 -1.51
N VAL A 453 7.28 -10.34 -1.89
CA VAL A 453 7.03 -11.19 -3.07
C VAL A 453 5.81 -10.67 -3.80
N ALA A 454 5.82 -10.71 -5.13
CA ALA A 454 4.64 -10.58 -5.97
C ALA A 454 4.23 -11.95 -6.49
N GLN A 455 2.94 -12.26 -6.55
CA GLN A 455 2.41 -13.52 -7.05
C GLN A 455 1.27 -13.27 -8.02
N VAL A 456 1.30 -13.85 -9.21
CA VAL A 456 0.17 -13.78 -10.14
C VAL A 456 -1.03 -14.49 -9.52
N VAL A 457 -2.21 -13.93 -9.71
CA VAL A 457 -3.49 -14.55 -9.42
C VAL A 457 -4.21 -14.74 -10.74
N THR A 458 -4.64 -15.96 -11.04
CA THR A 458 -5.37 -16.25 -12.28
C THR A 458 -6.77 -15.62 -12.26
N ALA A 459 -7.45 -15.58 -13.40
CA ALA A 459 -8.82 -15.05 -13.50
C ALA A 459 -9.81 -15.82 -12.60
N GLU A 460 -9.51 -17.08 -12.30
CA GLU A 460 -10.27 -17.99 -11.44
C GLU A 460 -9.89 -17.83 -9.95
N GLY A 461 -8.93 -16.96 -9.62
CA GLY A 461 -8.47 -16.69 -8.25
C GLY A 461 -7.40 -17.65 -7.73
N GLU A 462 -6.83 -18.50 -8.60
CA GLU A 462 -5.79 -19.45 -8.22
C GLU A 462 -4.42 -18.77 -8.11
N ALA A 463 -3.58 -19.28 -7.19
CA ALA A 463 -2.25 -18.74 -6.95
C ALA A 463 -1.29 -19.21 -8.07
N GLY A 464 -0.83 -18.26 -8.90
CA GLY A 464 0.10 -18.47 -10.01
C GLY A 464 1.57 -18.27 -9.63
N LEU A 465 2.41 -17.94 -10.62
CA LEU A 465 3.86 -17.77 -10.47
C LEU A 465 4.23 -16.64 -9.50
N ARG A 466 5.32 -16.83 -8.74
CA ARG A 466 5.81 -15.90 -7.71
C ARG A 466 7.12 -15.26 -8.16
N SER A 467 7.27 -13.96 -7.93
CA SER A 467 8.57 -13.29 -7.98
C SER A 467 9.50 -13.94 -6.96
N PRO A 468 10.82 -13.82 -7.13
CA PRO A 468 11.73 -14.14 -6.03
C PRO A 468 11.48 -13.17 -4.84
N GLU A 469 11.93 -13.55 -3.65
CA GLU A 469 11.86 -12.67 -2.47
C GLU A 469 12.82 -11.49 -2.64
N VAL A 470 12.35 -10.27 -2.35
CA VAL A 470 13.23 -9.11 -2.18
C VAL A 470 13.37 -8.84 -0.70
N GLY A 471 14.59 -8.98 -0.19
CA GLY A 471 14.94 -8.55 1.17
C GLY A 471 15.22 -7.06 1.22
N PHE A 472 14.75 -6.36 2.24
CA PHE A 472 15.02 -4.93 2.45
C PHE A 472 15.03 -4.61 3.94
N GLN A 473 15.60 -3.46 4.30
CA GLN A 473 15.65 -2.96 5.67
C GLN A 473 14.70 -1.79 5.83
N VAL A 474 13.86 -1.83 6.84
CA VAL A 474 13.05 -0.68 7.23
C VAL A 474 13.79 0.05 8.33
N ARG A 475 14.09 1.34 8.10
CA ARG A 475 14.82 2.15 9.09
C ARG A 475 13.92 2.48 10.27
N GLY A 476 14.50 2.54 11.47
CA GLY A 476 13.82 3.05 12.65
C GLY A 476 13.75 4.58 12.63
N PRO A 477 12.81 5.19 13.38
CA PRO A 477 12.76 6.63 13.53
C PRO A 477 14.12 7.12 14.02
N THR A 478 14.72 8.08 13.33
CA THR A 478 15.92 8.74 13.83
C THR A 478 15.53 9.70 14.95
N ASP A 479 16.45 10.06 15.85
CA ASP A 479 16.17 10.94 17.01
C ASP A 479 15.59 12.32 16.65
N LEU A 480 15.48 12.65 15.35
CA LEU A 480 14.81 13.84 14.82
C LEU A 480 13.30 13.63 14.50
N ASP A 481 12.79 12.39 14.47
CA ASP A 481 11.39 12.03 14.19
C ASP A 481 10.50 11.94 15.44
N VAL A 482 11.08 12.01 16.64
CA VAL A 482 10.33 12.01 17.92
C VAL A 482 10.09 13.43 18.43
N GLY A 483 9.18 14.13 17.76
CA GLY A 483 8.54 15.33 18.31
C GLY A 483 7.75 14.96 19.57
N CYS A 484 8.30 15.32 20.73
CA CYS A 484 7.72 15.30 22.08
C CYS A 484 6.23 14.91 22.21
N GLY A 485 5.98 13.72 22.76
CA GLY A 485 4.65 13.31 23.20
C GLY A 485 4.66 12.07 24.09
N CYS A 486 4.63 12.31 25.41
CA CYS A 486 4.37 11.33 26.49
C CYS A 486 5.53 10.41 26.89
N GLY A 487 6.28 10.83 27.91
CA GLY A 487 7.12 9.93 28.69
C GLY A 487 6.26 8.92 29.47
N ALA A 488 6.44 7.64 29.19
CA ALA A 488 6.21 6.58 30.16
C ALA A 488 7.60 6.13 30.66
N ALA A 489 7.99 6.64 31.83
CA ALA A 489 9.13 6.10 32.54
C ALA A 489 8.86 4.61 32.88
N PRO A 490 9.86 3.73 32.82
CA PRO A 490 9.69 2.38 33.31
C PRO A 490 9.47 2.44 34.83
N ALA A 491 8.37 1.84 35.29
CA ALA A 491 8.13 1.56 36.70
C ALA A 491 9.16 0.52 37.18
N GLY A 492 10.36 0.99 37.52
CA GLY A 492 11.39 0.22 38.21
C GLY A 492 11.61 0.81 39.60
N MET A 493 10.74 0.47 40.56
CA MET A 493 11.03 0.63 41.98
C MET A 493 10.72 -0.66 42.74
N LEU A 494 11.73 -1.53 42.79
CA LEU A 494 12.06 -2.28 44.01
C LEU A 494 13.55 -2.08 44.27
N GLY A 495 13.88 -0.88 44.74
CA GLY A 495 15.17 -0.59 45.37
C GLY A 495 15.15 -1.12 46.80
N VAL A 496 15.68 -2.32 46.99
CA VAL A 496 16.18 -2.77 48.29
C VAL A 496 17.48 -1.99 48.57
N TRP A 497 17.48 -1.29 49.69
CA TRP A 497 18.61 -0.61 50.31
C TRP A 497 19.88 -1.47 50.31
N VAL A 498 21.06 -0.87 50.09
CA VAL A 498 22.25 -0.97 50.98
C VAL A 498 23.50 -0.28 50.40
N LEU A 499 23.90 0.77 51.13
CA LEU A 499 25.25 1.22 51.52
C LEU A 499 26.23 1.89 50.52
N VAL A 500 26.30 3.21 50.72
CA VAL A 500 27.45 4.12 50.53
C VAL A 500 28.70 3.60 51.27
N GLY A 501 29.85 3.74 50.61
CA GLY A 501 31.16 3.33 51.11
C GLY A 501 31.84 4.28 52.10
N LEU A 502 32.86 3.70 52.73
CA LEU A 502 34.05 4.31 53.35
C LEU A 502 33.88 5.09 54.65
N ALA A 503 34.04 4.33 55.74
CA ALA A 503 34.41 4.81 57.07
C ALA A 503 35.85 5.35 57.08
N ILE A 504 36.01 6.59 57.56
CA ILE A 504 37.28 7.21 57.90
C ILE A 504 37.76 6.67 59.26
N LEU A 505 39.01 6.20 59.29
CA LEU A 505 39.82 5.94 60.47
C LEU A 505 39.84 7.16 61.42
N ALA A 506 39.54 6.95 62.70
CA ALA A 506 40.33 7.52 63.81
C ALA A 506 39.78 7.04 65.16
N ARG A 507 40.44 6.05 65.78
CA ARG A 507 40.66 5.97 67.25
C ARG A 507 41.49 4.72 67.61
N ARG A 508 42.80 4.91 67.78
CA ARG A 508 43.61 4.17 68.74
C ARG A 508 44.50 5.15 69.53
N ARG A 509 43.96 5.60 70.66
CA ARG A 509 44.70 5.76 71.94
C ARG A 509 44.33 4.50 72.75
N ALA A 510 45.18 3.83 73.51
CA ALA A 510 46.59 3.96 73.81
C ALA A 510 46.99 2.69 74.60
N ARG A 511 48.27 2.30 74.49
CA ARG A 511 49.07 1.54 75.48
C ARG A 511 48.69 0.08 75.77
N GLY A 512 49.69 -0.78 75.63
CA GLY A 512 49.70 -2.20 75.95
C GLY A 512 50.61 -2.92 75.00
#